data_AF-A0A9X3QIC3-F1
#
_entry.id   AF-A0A9X3QIC3-F1
#
_cell.length_a   1.000
_cell.length_b   1.000
_cell.length_c   1.000
_cell.angle_alpha   90.00
_cell.angle_beta   90.00
_cell.angle_gamma   90.00
#
_symmetry.space_group_name_H-M   'P 1'
#
loop_
_entity.id
_entity.type
_entity.pdbx_description
1 polymer ?
#
loop_
_entity_poly.entity_id
_entity_poly.type
_entity_poly.pdbx_seq_one_letter_code
_entity_poly.pdbx_strand_id
1 'polypeptide(L)'
;MQYEKVHQITSSALKFFEDHLKSPMIWQVFPRNFCEEASSLLLIILQQEGINDFKLMKGTNIENEHHFWLENDEYVIDLTAHQLTFIFISKNKGDRSRHVY
;
A
#
# COMPACT_ATOMS: atom_id res chain seq x y z
N MET A 1 13.78 -4.92 -14.65
CA MET A 1 12.90 -4.03 -15.46
C MET A 1 11.55 -3.75 -14.81
N GLN A 2 10.54 -4.65 -14.83
CA GLN A 2 9.22 -4.31 -14.25
C GLN A 2 9.27 -4.09 -12.73
N TYR A 3 10.01 -4.93 -12.00
CA TYR A 3 10.23 -4.76 -10.56
C TYR A 3 10.89 -3.43 -10.17
N GLU A 4 11.95 -3.02 -10.88
CA GLU A 4 12.63 -1.74 -10.60
C GLU A 4 11.71 -0.56 -10.86
N LYS A 5 10.91 -0.62 -11.93
CA LYS A 5 9.89 0.40 -12.24
C LYS A 5 8.82 0.45 -11.14
N VAL A 6 8.26 -0.69 -10.73
CA VAL A 6 7.30 -0.78 -9.63
C VAL A 6 7.88 -0.21 -8.34
N HIS A 7 9.12 -0.57 -8.00
CA HIS A 7 9.81 -0.05 -6.82
C HIS A 7 9.99 1.48 -6.89
N GLN A 8 10.47 2.01 -8.02
CA GLN A 8 10.65 3.45 -8.21
C GLN A 8 9.34 4.23 -8.09
N ILE A 9 8.27 3.74 -8.73
CA ILE A 9 6.92 4.34 -8.62
C ILE A 9 6.46 4.31 -7.16
N THR A 10 6.55 3.16 -6.50
CA THR A 10 6.11 2.95 -5.13
C THR A 10 6.86 3.89 -4.16
N SER A 11 8.18 3.97 -4.26
CA SER A 11 8.99 4.87 -3.43
C SER A 11 8.67 6.36 -3.68
N SER A 12 8.41 6.73 -4.94
CA SER A 12 8.06 8.12 -5.30
C SER A 12 6.68 8.49 -4.79
N ALA A 13 5.70 7.57 -4.93
CA ALA A 13 4.34 7.75 -4.41
C ALA A 13 4.35 7.88 -2.89
N LEU A 14 5.09 7.02 -2.17
CA LEU A 14 5.26 7.10 -0.72
C LEU A 14 5.73 8.49 -0.30
N LYS A 15 6.85 8.95 -0.85
CA LYS A 15 7.43 10.25 -0.50
C LYS A 15 6.46 11.39 -0.80
N PHE A 16 5.78 11.34 -1.95
CA PHE A 16 4.77 12.32 -2.31
C PHE A 16 3.62 12.34 -1.29
N PHE A 17 3.12 11.16 -0.89
CA PHE A 17 2.06 11.03 0.10
C PHE A 17 2.48 11.51 1.49
N GLU A 18 3.69 11.21 1.95
CA GLU A 18 4.23 11.72 3.23
C GLU A 18 4.28 13.25 3.25
N ASP A 19 4.67 13.87 2.12
CA ASP A 19 4.80 15.32 2.02
C ASP A 19 3.44 16.04 1.90
N HIS A 20 2.46 15.42 1.23
CA HIS A 20 1.24 16.09 0.75
C HIS A 20 -0.09 15.54 1.30
N LEU A 21 -0.18 14.27 1.74
CA LEU A 21 -1.39 13.73 2.36
C LEU A 21 -1.45 14.14 3.83
N LYS A 22 -1.95 15.35 4.06
CA LYS A 22 -2.22 15.92 5.39
C LYS A 22 -3.69 16.29 5.46
N SER A 23 -4.44 15.71 6.40
CA SER A 23 -5.80 16.18 6.66
C SER A 23 -5.75 17.42 7.56
N PRO A 24 -6.61 18.42 7.34
CA PRO A 24 -6.83 19.49 8.32
C PRO A 24 -7.46 18.95 9.62
N MET A 25 -7.98 17.71 9.62
CA MET A 25 -8.41 17.03 10.83
C MET A 25 -7.21 16.44 11.58
N ILE A 26 -7.03 16.84 12.84
CA ILE A 26 -5.91 16.47 13.73
C ILE A 26 -5.74 14.94 13.85
N TRP A 27 -6.80 14.17 13.62
CA TRP A 27 -6.84 12.71 13.76
C TRP A 27 -6.45 11.93 12.49
N GLN A 28 -6.22 12.60 11.36
CA GLN A 28 -5.90 11.96 10.08
C GLN A 28 -4.60 12.55 9.50
N VAL A 29 -3.50 11.87 9.76
CA VAL A 29 -2.18 12.23 9.23
C VAL A 29 -1.61 10.99 8.59
N PHE A 30 -1.15 11.08 7.33
CA PHE A 30 -0.52 9.94 6.68
C PHE A 30 0.60 9.36 7.56
N PRO A 31 0.67 8.03 7.74
CA PRO A 31 -0.14 7.00 7.06
C PRO A 31 -1.50 6.67 7.72
N ARG A 32 -1.85 7.25 8.87
CA ARG A 32 -3.10 6.96 9.61
C ARG A 32 -4.36 7.31 8.82
N ASN A 33 -5.25 6.33 8.63
CA ASN A 33 -6.52 6.44 7.92
C ASN A 33 -6.39 6.87 6.45
N PHE A 34 -5.35 6.41 5.77
CA PHE A 34 -5.13 6.63 4.34
C PHE A 34 -4.88 5.32 3.57
N CYS A 35 -5.02 4.13 4.19
CA CYS A 35 -4.68 2.86 3.53
C CYS A 35 -5.54 2.60 2.28
N GLU A 36 -6.82 2.96 2.29
CA GLU A 36 -7.70 2.84 1.13
C GLU A 36 -7.33 3.84 0.03
N GLU A 37 -7.20 5.13 0.37
CA GLU A 37 -6.89 6.19 -0.59
C GLU A 37 -5.49 6.03 -1.18
N ALA A 38 -4.48 5.76 -0.36
CA ALA A 38 -3.10 5.59 -0.81
C ALA A 38 -2.97 4.36 -1.71
N SER A 39 -3.60 3.24 -1.35
CA SER A 39 -3.60 2.03 -2.20
C SER A 39 -4.35 2.27 -3.50
N SER A 40 -5.51 2.94 -3.47
CA SER A 40 -6.30 3.26 -4.66
C SER A 40 -5.57 4.21 -5.61
N LEU A 41 -4.95 5.27 -5.09
CA LEU A 41 -4.16 6.21 -5.88
C LEU A 41 -2.93 5.52 -6.48
N LEU A 42 -2.23 4.69 -5.71
CA LEU A 42 -1.10 3.93 -6.23
C LEU A 42 -1.53 2.97 -7.35
N LEU A 43 -2.69 2.32 -7.23
CA LEU A 43 -3.20 1.44 -8.28
C LEU A 43 -3.44 2.21 -9.58
N ILE A 44 -4.04 3.41 -9.51
CA ILE A 44 -4.25 4.26 -10.67
C ILE A 44 -2.91 4.65 -11.32
N ILE A 45 -1.91 5.03 -10.51
CA ILE A 45 -0.57 5.39 -11.02
C ILE A 45 0.08 4.19 -11.73
N LEU A 46 0.01 3.00 -11.14
CA LEU A 46 0.55 1.78 -11.76
C LEU A 46 -0.14 1.48 -13.10
N GLN A 47 -1.47 1.60 -13.16
CA GLN A 47 -2.24 1.39 -14.39
C GLN A 47 -1.87 2.41 -15.49
N GLN A 48 -1.72 3.68 -15.12
CA GLN A 48 -1.26 4.73 -16.04
C GLN A 48 0.15 4.47 -16.59
N GLU A 49 0.99 3.81 -15.79
CA GLU A 49 2.34 3.40 -16.17
C GLU A 49 2.39 2.05 -16.94
N GLY A 50 1.23 1.49 -17.27
CA GLY A 50 1.06 0.25 -18.04
C GLY A 50 1.12 -1.04 -17.21
N ILE A 51 1.08 -0.95 -15.88
CA ILE A 51 1.18 -2.07 -14.94
C ILE A 51 -0.24 -2.38 -14.39
N ASN A 52 -0.88 -3.42 -14.93
CA ASN A 52 -2.31 -3.69 -14.75
C ASN A 52 -2.63 -4.99 -13.99
N ASP A 53 -1.61 -5.70 -13.53
CA ASP A 53 -1.71 -7.00 -12.88
C ASP A 53 -1.94 -6.92 -11.36
N PHE A 54 -1.83 -5.73 -10.78
CA PHE A 54 -2.17 -5.48 -9.37
C PHE A 54 -3.67 -5.31 -9.16
N LYS A 55 -4.13 -5.82 -8.01
CA LYS A 55 -5.50 -5.68 -7.53
C LYS A 55 -5.49 -4.99 -6.18
N LEU A 56 -6.52 -4.18 -5.93
CA LEU A 56 -6.79 -3.65 -4.60
C LEU A 56 -7.38 -4.75 -3.73
N MET A 57 -6.75 -4.98 -2.59
CA MET A 57 -7.15 -5.98 -1.61
C MET A 57 -7.71 -5.29 -0.37
N LYS A 58 -8.64 -5.96 0.32
CA LYS A 58 -9.21 -5.53 1.60
C LYS A 58 -9.15 -6.68 2.60
N GLY A 59 -8.50 -6.44 3.73
CA GLY A 59 -8.50 -7.29 4.91
C GLY A 59 -9.42 -6.71 5.99
N THR A 60 -9.92 -7.54 6.90
CA THR A 60 -10.74 -7.08 8.02
C THR A 60 -10.43 -7.91 9.25
N ASN A 61 -10.06 -7.24 10.34
CA ASN A 61 -9.72 -7.92 11.59
C ASN A 61 -10.98 -8.23 12.45
N ILE A 62 -10.77 -8.87 13.60
CA ILE A 62 -11.84 -9.25 14.54
C ILE A 62 -12.56 -8.04 15.16
N GLU A 63 -11.94 -6.86 15.13
CA GLU A 63 -12.51 -5.60 15.64
C GLU A 63 -13.27 -4.85 14.53
N ASN A 64 -13.43 -5.47 13.35
CA ASN A 64 -14.05 -4.90 12.16
C ASN A 64 -13.31 -3.67 11.60
N GLU A 65 -12.01 -3.54 11.89
CA GLU A 65 -11.15 -2.55 11.25
C GLU A 65 -10.71 -3.06 9.88
N HIS A 66 -10.60 -2.15 8.93
CA HIS A 66 -10.25 -2.46 7.55
C HIS A 66 -8.83 -2.05 7.22
N HIS A 67 -8.15 -2.87 6.41
CA HIS A 67 -6.84 -2.56 5.86
C HIS A 67 -6.81 -2.84 4.36
N PHE A 68 -6.10 -2.00 3.61
CA PHE A 68 -6.05 -2.07 2.15
C PHE A 68 -4.61 -2.09 1.67
N TRP A 69 -4.34 -2.91 0.66
CA TRP A 69 -3.02 -3.04 0.01
C TRP A 69 -3.20 -3.41 -1.46
N LEU A 70 -2.11 -3.39 -2.23
CA LEU A 70 -2.08 -3.89 -3.59
C LEU A 70 -1.39 -5.24 -3.67
N GLU A 71 -1.94 -6.15 -4.46
CA GLU A 71 -1.38 -7.49 -4.66
C GLU A 71 -1.49 -7.94 -6.12
N ASN A 72 -0.43 -8.57 -6.62
CA ASN A 72 -0.47 -9.39 -7.84
C ASN A 72 0.05 -10.81 -7.53
N ASP A 73 0.38 -11.59 -8.55
CA ASP A 73 0.88 -12.96 -8.35
C ASP A 73 2.28 -13.01 -7.69
N GLU A 74 3.08 -11.95 -7.81
CA GLU A 74 4.49 -11.92 -7.39
C GLU A 74 4.77 -11.02 -6.16
N TYR A 75 3.99 -9.96 -5.97
CA TYR A 75 4.26 -8.85 -5.07
C TYR A 75 3.04 -8.45 -4.26
N VAL A 76 3.32 -7.91 -3.08
CA VAL A 76 2.39 -7.07 -2.34
C VAL A 76 3.04 -5.73 -2.06
N ILE A 77 2.25 -4.68 -2.22
CA ILE A 77 2.65 -3.31 -1.94
C ILE A 77 1.68 -2.74 -0.91
N ASP A 78 2.24 -2.32 0.22
CA ASP A 78 1.50 -1.65 1.28
C ASP A 78 2.32 -0.44 1.75
N LEU A 79 1.92 0.74 1.30
CA LEU A 79 2.56 2.01 1.66
C LEU A 79 2.28 2.44 3.10
N THR A 80 1.26 1.83 3.71
CA THR A 80 0.77 2.16 5.03
C THR A 80 1.15 1.13 6.08
N ALA A 81 1.88 0.08 5.70
CA ALA A 81 2.35 -0.95 6.62
C ALA A 81 3.21 -0.39 7.77
N HIS A 82 3.81 0.80 7.63
CA HIS A 82 4.46 1.51 8.75
C HIS A 82 3.51 2.02 9.85
N GLN A 83 2.19 2.11 9.61
CA GLN A 83 1.20 2.23 10.70
C GLN A 83 1.34 1.06 11.69
N LEU A 84 1.88 -0.05 11.19
CA LEU A 84 2.21 -1.29 11.88
C LEU A 84 3.70 -1.62 11.64
N THR A 85 4.58 -0.64 11.85
CA THR A 85 6.04 -0.82 12.00
C THR A 85 6.92 -1.10 10.75
N PHE A 86 6.46 -1.50 9.55
CA PHE A 86 7.40 -1.74 8.41
C PHE A 86 6.81 -1.58 7.00
N ILE A 87 7.45 -0.83 6.07
CA ILE A 87 7.23 -0.98 4.61
C ILE A 87 7.82 -2.32 4.19
N PHE A 88 6.98 -3.13 3.55
CA PHE A 88 7.35 -4.47 3.11
C PHE A 88 7.09 -4.60 1.61
N ILE A 89 8.15 -4.82 0.85
CA ILE A 89 8.08 -5.28 -0.54
C ILE A 89 8.64 -6.70 -0.53
N SER A 90 7.78 -7.70 -0.70
CA SER A 90 8.19 -9.11 -0.69
C SER A 90 7.84 -9.82 -1.99
N LYS A 91 8.77 -10.69 -2.39
CA LYS A 91 8.71 -11.57 -3.58
C LYS A 91 8.05 -12.93 -3.33
N ASN A 92 7.65 -13.24 -2.09
CA ASN A 92 7.12 -14.55 -1.72
C ASN A 92 5.88 -14.45 -0.82
N LYS A 93 4.77 -15.05 -1.27
CA LYS A 93 3.51 -15.14 -0.51
C LYS A 93 3.62 -16.01 0.76
N GLY A 94 4.62 -16.89 0.84
CA GLY A 94 4.77 -17.89 1.91
C GLY A 94 5.22 -17.37 3.29
N ASP A 95 5.67 -16.13 3.41
CA ASP A 95 6.25 -15.58 4.65
C ASP A 95 5.21 -14.92 5.59
N ARG A 96 3.91 -15.12 5.32
CA ARG A 96 2.84 -14.27 5.89
C ARG A 96 1.76 -14.95 6.72
N SER A 97 1.96 -16.18 7.19
CA SER A 97 1.00 -16.81 8.12
C SER A 97 0.95 -16.19 9.53
N ARG A 98 1.53 -15.00 9.79
CA ARG A 98 1.66 -14.44 11.15
C ARG A 98 1.50 -12.93 11.30
N HIS A 99 0.81 -12.23 10.40
CA HIS A 99 0.35 -10.87 10.75
C HIS A 99 -1.13 -10.76 10.41
N VAL A 100 -1.90 -10.57 11.46
CA VAL A 100 -3.35 -10.70 11.58
C VAL A 100 -4.07 -9.66 10.73
N TYR A 101 -4.40 -9.98 9.47
CA TYR A 101 -5.47 -9.34 8.67
C TYR A 101 -6.03 -10.31 7.63
#